data_AF-Q2LV62-F1
#
_entry.id   AF-Q2LV62-F1
#
_cell.length_a   1.000
_cell.length_b   1.000
_cell.length_c   1.000
_cell.angle_alpha   90.00
_cell.angle_beta   90.00
_cell.angle_gamma   90.00
#
_symmetry.space_group_name_H-M   'P 1'
#
loop_
_entity.id
_entity.type
_entity.pdbx_description
1 polymer ?
#
loop_
_entity_poly.entity_id
_entity_poly.type
_entity_poly.pdbx_seq_one_letter_code
_entity_poly.pdbx_strand_id
1 'polypeptide(L)'
;MDRALNNKEVAMKRKVLICLIVATIGLLAGCSRTPEANQIKRDLIGQTMKSIDGLIWKFNDLSEFQEFRINSRVQQGEMIEYDIGMRLKDATSGRQYLADVLIVYRKSDGAWKLASILNKSLKEVQ
;
A
#
# COMPACT_ATOMS: atom_id res chain seq x y z
N MET A 1 -47.44 -23.18 47.85
CA MET A 1 -46.99 -22.45 49.05
C MET A 1 -46.66 -23.56 50.05
N ASP A 2 -45.41 -23.90 50.33
CA ASP A 2 -44.34 -23.06 50.87
C ASP A 2 -42.92 -23.49 50.49
N ARG A 3 -42.11 -22.46 50.24
CA ARG A 3 -40.68 -22.26 50.57
C ARG A 3 -39.60 -23.22 50.04
N ALA A 4 -38.94 -22.71 49.01
CA ALA A 4 -37.49 -22.81 48.83
C ALA A 4 -36.70 -22.36 50.08
N LEU A 5 -35.53 -22.98 50.33
CA LEU A 5 -34.22 -22.32 50.24
C LEU A 5 -33.08 -23.19 50.82
N ASN A 6 -32.06 -23.37 49.99
CA ASN A 6 -30.64 -23.28 50.33
C ASN A 6 -30.02 -24.34 51.27
N ASN A 7 -29.11 -25.13 50.70
CA ASN A 7 -27.73 -25.08 51.19
C ASN A 7 -26.76 -25.31 50.03
N LYS A 8 -26.20 -24.19 49.60
CA LYS A 8 -24.98 -24.12 48.80
C LYS A 8 -23.81 -24.61 49.65
N GLU A 9 -22.75 -25.03 48.97
CA GLU A 9 -21.41 -25.33 49.52
C GLU A 9 -21.41 -26.68 50.27
N VAL A 10 -20.71 -27.73 49.83
CA VAL A 10 -19.28 -27.80 49.63
C VAL A 10 -19.00 -29.04 48.79
N ALA A 11 -18.43 -28.88 47.59
CA ALA A 11 -17.41 -29.77 47.04
C ALA A 11 -16.99 -29.27 45.65
N MET A 12 -16.56 -28.01 45.60
CA MET A 12 -15.61 -27.57 44.60
C MET A 12 -14.38 -28.49 44.68
N LYS A 13 -14.23 -29.42 43.72
CA LYS A 13 -12.95 -29.94 43.20
C LYS A 13 -13.23 -31.06 42.20
N ARG A 14 -12.55 -30.99 41.05
CA ARG A 14 -12.53 -31.94 39.92
C ARG A 14 -13.72 -31.88 38.95
N LYS A 15 -13.59 -30.96 37.98
CA LYS A 15 -13.38 -31.26 36.54
C LYS A 15 -13.83 -30.04 35.73
N VAL A 16 -13.02 -28.98 35.82
CA VAL A 16 -13.03 -27.88 34.86
C VAL A 16 -12.38 -28.42 33.59
N LEU A 17 -13.15 -28.64 32.53
CA LEU A 17 -12.71 -28.50 31.14
C LEU A 17 -13.91 -28.67 30.20
N ILE A 18 -13.86 -27.99 29.04
CA ILE A 18 -14.70 -28.20 27.82
C ILE A 18 -16.01 -27.39 27.87
N CYS A 19 -16.31 -26.39 27.04
CA CYS A 19 -15.70 -25.87 25.81
C CYS A 19 -16.17 -24.41 25.64
N LEU A 20 -15.31 -23.43 25.92
CA LEU A 20 -15.47 -22.06 25.41
C LEU A 20 -14.87 -22.05 24.00
N ILE A 21 -15.65 -22.48 23.00
CA ILE A 21 -15.36 -22.12 21.61
C ILE A 21 -15.87 -20.69 21.45
N VAL A 22 -15.08 -19.74 21.95
CA VAL A 22 -15.16 -18.37 21.47
C VAL A 22 -14.72 -18.45 20.02
N ALA A 23 -15.68 -18.45 19.10
CA ALA A 23 -15.42 -18.14 17.71
C ALA A 23 -14.91 -16.69 17.69
N THR A 24 -13.62 -16.52 17.91
CA THR A 24 -12.90 -15.33 17.49
C THR A 24 -13.07 -15.28 15.97
N ILE A 25 -14.09 -14.55 15.52
CA ILE A 25 -14.06 -13.91 14.21
C ILE A 25 -12.86 -12.97 14.31
N GLY A 26 -11.68 -13.51 14.00
CA GLY A 26 -10.51 -12.71 13.73
C GLY A 26 -10.95 -11.79 12.60
N LEU A 27 -11.12 -10.50 12.92
CA LEU A 27 -10.99 -9.49 11.89
C LEU A 27 -9.59 -9.70 11.31
N LEU A 28 -9.53 -10.46 10.21
CA LEU A 28 -8.54 -10.25 9.16
C LEU A 28 -8.87 -8.89 8.56
N ALA A 29 -8.71 -7.82 9.36
CA ALA A 29 -8.30 -6.54 8.81
C ALA A 29 -6.92 -6.85 8.26
N GLY A 30 -6.88 -7.39 7.04
CA GLY A 30 -5.65 -7.67 6.34
C GLY A 30 -4.83 -6.40 6.44
N CYS A 31 -3.70 -6.47 7.13
CA CYS A 31 -2.72 -5.41 7.15
C CYS A 31 -2.19 -5.32 5.72
N SER A 32 -2.94 -4.66 4.84
CA SER A 32 -2.52 -4.36 3.49
C SER A 32 -1.34 -3.41 3.63
N ARG A 33 -0.12 -3.94 3.49
CA ARG A 33 1.08 -3.12 3.54
C ARG A 33 0.92 -2.02 2.50
N THR A 34 1.23 -0.80 2.91
CA THR A 34 1.19 0.34 2.00
C THR A 34 2.20 0.14 0.88
N PRO A 35 1.94 0.63 -0.35
CA PRO A 35 2.86 0.46 -1.45
C PRO A 35 4.27 0.95 -1.10
N GLU A 36 5.26 0.11 -1.33
CA GLU A 36 6.67 0.45 -1.15
C GLU A 36 7.32 0.65 -2.52
N ALA A 37 8.54 1.18 -2.54
CA ALA A 37 9.24 1.57 -3.78
C ALA A 37 9.20 0.49 -4.88
N ASN A 38 9.43 -0.78 -4.54
CA ASN A 38 9.41 -1.87 -5.52
C ASN A 38 8.00 -2.16 -6.06
N GLN A 39 6.96 -2.03 -5.22
CA GLN A 39 5.57 -2.15 -5.68
C GLN A 39 5.22 -0.99 -6.59
N ILE A 40 5.58 0.24 -6.19
CA ILE A 40 5.30 1.44 -6.97
C ILE A 40 5.97 1.39 -8.35
N LYS A 41 7.24 0.97 -8.42
CA LYS A 41 7.93 0.77 -9.71
C LYS A 41 7.21 -0.22 -10.62
N ARG A 42 6.73 -1.36 -10.06
CA ARG A 42 5.97 -2.35 -10.84
C ARG A 42 4.64 -1.79 -11.33
N ASP A 43 3.93 -1.06 -10.48
CA ASP A 43 2.62 -0.47 -10.82
C ASP A 43 2.76 0.66 -11.87
N LEU A 44 3.93 1.30 -11.93
CA LEU A 44 4.25 2.26 -12.98
C LEU A 44 4.48 1.60 -14.35
N ILE A 45 4.88 0.33 -14.42
CA ILE A 45 5.12 -0.33 -15.71
C ILE A 45 3.82 -0.37 -16.53
N GLY A 46 3.93 0.02 -17.80
CA GLY A 46 2.81 0.18 -18.73
C GLY A 46 2.07 1.51 -18.59
N GLN A 47 2.34 2.30 -17.55
CA GLN A 47 1.80 3.64 -17.39
C GLN A 47 2.57 4.66 -18.21
N THR A 48 1.93 5.80 -18.45
CA THR A 48 2.51 6.91 -19.22
C THR A 48 2.47 8.20 -18.41
N MET A 49 3.58 8.92 -18.44
CA MET A 49 3.71 10.28 -17.94
C MET A 49 3.79 11.23 -19.14
N LYS A 50 3.06 12.34 -19.07
CA LYS A 50 3.17 13.43 -20.05
C LYS A 50 3.66 14.69 -19.35
N SER A 51 4.67 15.33 -19.89
CA SER A 51 5.12 16.65 -19.44
C SER A 51 4.38 17.77 -20.15
N ILE A 52 4.47 18.96 -19.56
CA ILE A 52 3.81 20.17 -20.08
C ILE A 52 4.40 20.56 -21.44
N ASP A 53 5.70 20.31 -21.67
CA ASP A 53 6.39 20.57 -22.94
C ASP A 53 6.16 19.49 -24.02
N GLY A 54 5.33 18.48 -23.72
CA GLY A 54 4.91 17.46 -24.69
C GLY A 54 5.79 16.20 -24.74
N LEU A 55 6.84 16.10 -23.92
CA LEU A 55 7.57 14.85 -23.74
C LEU A 55 6.63 13.79 -23.13
N ILE A 56 6.67 12.59 -23.69
CA ILE A 56 5.89 11.45 -23.22
C ILE A 56 6.86 10.38 -22.77
N TRP A 57 6.80 9.99 -21.50
CA TRP A 57 7.53 8.86 -20.96
C TRP A 57 6.57 7.70 -20.73
N LYS A 58 6.86 6.55 -21.34
CA LYS A 58 6.18 5.30 -21.03
C LYS A 58 7.14 4.43 -20.24
N PHE A 59 6.73 3.98 -19.06
CA PHE A 59 7.54 3.06 -18.26
C PHE A 59 7.42 1.66 -18.84
N ASN A 60 8.51 1.08 -19.34
CA ASN A 60 8.48 -0.24 -19.97
C ASN A 60 9.11 -1.33 -19.11
N ASP A 61 10.16 -0.99 -18.36
CA ASP A 61 10.92 -1.98 -17.59
C ASP A 61 11.51 -1.42 -16.29
N LEU A 62 11.74 -2.31 -15.31
CA LEU A 62 12.32 -1.93 -14.01
C LEU A 62 13.77 -1.41 -14.13
N SER A 63 14.51 -1.80 -15.17
CA SER A 63 15.88 -1.34 -15.44
C SER A 63 15.95 0.12 -15.87
N GLU A 64 14.84 0.73 -16.32
CA GLU A 64 14.77 2.16 -16.63
C GLU A 64 15.02 3.01 -15.38
N PHE A 65 14.66 2.51 -14.19
CA PHE A 65 14.79 3.22 -12.91
C PHE A 65 16.21 3.13 -12.35
N GLN A 66 17.09 4.03 -12.78
CA GLN A 66 18.46 4.14 -12.27
C GLN A 66 18.49 4.60 -10.80
N GLU A 67 17.65 5.57 -10.46
CA GLU A 67 17.43 6.00 -9.08
C GLU A 67 15.92 6.17 -8.83
N PHE A 68 15.48 5.87 -7.61
CA PHE A 68 14.09 6.04 -7.19
C PHE A 68 14.03 6.38 -5.72
N ARG A 69 13.50 7.57 -5.41
CA ARG A 69 13.44 8.10 -4.05
C ARG A 69 12.04 8.55 -3.73
N ILE A 70 11.49 8.02 -2.64
CA ILE A 70 10.29 8.59 -2.02
C ILE A 70 10.74 9.78 -1.19
N ASN A 71 10.42 10.99 -1.66
CA ASN A 71 10.75 12.25 -1.00
C ASN A 71 9.83 12.52 0.19
N SER A 72 8.54 12.26 0.02
CA SER A 72 7.55 12.34 1.10
C SER A 72 6.40 11.36 0.87
N ARG A 73 5.67 11.09 1.96
CA ARG A 73 4.49 10.23 1.97
C ARG A 73 3.45 10.83 2.90
N VAL A 74 2.24 11.02 2.40
CA VAL A 74 1.09 11.50 3.17
C VAL A 74 -0.03 10.46 3.07
N GLN A 75 -0.55 10.00 4.20
CA GLN A 75 -1.66 9.06 4.24
C GLN A 75 -2.88 9.68 4.91
N GLN A 76 -4.03 9.60 4.26
CA GLN A 76 -5.31 10.10 4.74
C GLN A 76 -6.38 9.02 4.53
N GLY A 77 -6.67 8.26 5.58
CA GLY A 77 -7.61 7.14 5.51
C GLY A 77 -7.21 6.09 4.46
N GLU A 78 -8.06 5.94 3.45
CA GLU A 78 -7.89 5.00 2.33
C GLU A 78 -7.18 5.63 1.11
N MET A 79 -6.50 6.76 1.29
CA MET A 79 -5.67 7.39 0.27
C MET A 79 -4.23 7.54 0.77
N ILE A 80 -3.26 7.28 -0.10
CA ILE A 80 -1.85 7.60 0.14
C ILE A 80 -1.30 8.36 -1.06
N GLU A 81 -0.63 9.47 -0.78
CA GLU A 81 0.10 10.25 -1.75
C GLU A 81 1.60 10.09 -1.52
N TYR A 82 2.34 9.89 -2.60
CA TYR A 82 3.79 9.79 -2.62
C TYR A 82 4.36 10.90 -3.49
N ASP A 83 5.30 11.65 -2.94
CA ASP A 83 6.18 12.52 -3.73
C ASP A 83 7.45 11.75 -4.06
N ILE A 84 7.73 11.57 -5.35
CA ILE A 84 8.79 10.68 -5.82
C ILE A 84 9.69 11.40 -6.81
N GLY A 85 11.00 11.33 -6.56
CA GLY A 85 12.04 11.70 -7.52
C GLY A 85 12.65 10.45 -8.16
N MET A 86 12.93 10.52 -9.46
CA MET A 86 13.48 9.41 -10.25
C MET A 86 14.59 9.90 -11.18
N ARG A 87 15.60 9.05 -11.37
CA ARG A 87 16.49 9.10 -12.53
C ARG A 87 16.12 7.94 -13.45
N LEU A 88 15.71 8.28 -14.66
CA LEU A 88 15.26 7.34 -15.67
C LEU A 88 16.29 7.25 -16.80
N LYS A 89 16.48 6.06 -17.35
CA LYS A 89 17.30 5.84 -18.55
C LYS A 89 16.45 5.19 -19.62
N ASP A 90 16.41 5.82 -20.79
CA ASP A 90 15.69 5.28 -21.94
C ASP A 90 16.51 4.12 -22.52
N ALA A 91 15.90 2.93 -22.58
CA ALA A 91 16.59 1.72 -23.00
C ALA A 91 17.03 1.74 -24.47
N THR A 92 16.35 2.53 -25.32
CA THR A 92 16.59 2.56 -26.77
C THR A 92 17.69 3.55 -27.13
N SER A 93 17.60 4.77 -26.60
CA SER A 93 18.49 5.90 -26.89
C SER A 93 19.64 6.03 -25.90
N GLY A 94 19.53 5.41 -24.72
CA GLY A 94 20.48 5.54 -23.63
C GLY A 94 20.44 6.88 -22.90
N ARG A 95 19.57 7.81 -23.33
CA ARG A 95 19.42 9.13 -22.71
C ARG A 95 18.89 9.02 -21.29
N GLN A 96 19.26 9.99 -20.46
CA GLN A 96 18.85 10.04 -19.07
C GLN A 96 17.90 11.19 -18.81
N TYR A 97 16.99 10.98 -17.87
CA TYR A 97 15.98 11.95 -17.49
C TYR A 97 15.88 12.03 -15.97
N LEU A 98 15.67 13.24 -15.44
CA LEU A 98 15.19 13.44 -14.08
C LEU A 98 13.68 13.67 -14.13
N ALA A 99 12.96 12.98 -13.26
CA ALA A 99 11.51 13.08 -13.16
C ALA A 99 11.06 13.24 -11.71
N ASP A 100 10.17 14.19 -11.47
CA ASP A 100 9.45 14.36 -10.22
C ASP A 100 7.97 14.10 -10.45
N VAL A 101 7.39 13.20 -9.64
CA VAL A 101 6.00 12.79 -9.78
C VAL A 101 5.28 12.78 -8.44
N LEU A 102 3.99 13.09 -8.47
CA LEU A 102 3.06 12.77 -7.41
C LEU A 102 2.30 11.49 -7.79
N ILE A 103 2.34 10.49 -6.94
CA ILE A 103 1.62 9.23 -7.14
C ILE A 103 0.56 9.07 -6.06
N VAL A 104 -0.68 8.85 -6.47
CA VAL A 104 -1.79 8.61 -5.54
C VAL A 104 -2.22 7.15 -5.63
N TYR A 105 -2.29 6.51 -4.48
CA TYR A 105 -2.95 5.22 -4.29
C TYR A 105 -4.27 5.40 -3.55
N ARG A 106 -5.26 4.59 -3.92
CA ARG A 106 -6.50 4.43 -3.15
C ARG A 106 -6.67 2.98 -2.74
N LYS A 107 -7.13 2.75 -1.52
CA LYS A 107 -7.48 1.42 -1.04
C LYS A 107 -8.87 1.06 -1.56
N SER A 108 -9.00 -0.11 -2.16
CA SER A 108 -10.25 -0.67 -2.67
C SER A 108 -10.18 -2.18 -2.49
N ASP A 109 -11.23 -2.76 -1.91
CA ASP A 109 -11.33 -4.20 -1.63
C ASP A 109 -10.17 -4.73 -0.77
N GLY A 110 -9.69 -3.91 0.17
CA GLY A 110 -8.56 -4.26 1.02
C GLY A 110 -7.18 -4.14 0.35
N ALA A 111 -7.09 -3.80 -0.94
CA ALA A 111 -5.84 -3.64 -1.66
C ALA A 111 -5.58 -2.18 -2.05
N TRP A 112 -4.32 -1.76 -2.02
CA TRP A 112 -3.91 -0.46 -2.56
C TRP A 112 -3.80 -0.55 -4.08
N LYS A 113 -4.49 0.33 -4.80
CA LYS A 113 -4.47 0.41 -6.27
C LYS A 113 -3.95 1.78 -6.70
N LEU A 114 -3.07 1.80 -7.70
CA LEU A 114 -2.59 3.03 -8.31
C LEU A 114 -3.78 3.80 -8.91
N ALA A 115 -4.02 5.01 -8.44
CA ALA A 115 -5.17 5.82 -8.83
C ALA A 115 -4.80 6.96 -9.79
N SER A 116 -3.64 7.60 -9.57
CA SER A 116 -3.15 8.64 -10.47
C SER A 116 -1.63 8.80 -10.44
N ILE A 117 -1.11 9.33 -11.54
CA ILE A 117 0.28 9.79 -11.70
C ILE A 117 0.19 11.23 -12.19
N LEU A 118 0.72 12.17 -11.40
CA LEU A 118 0.80 13.57 -11.78
C LEU A 118 2.27 13.92 -12.00
N ASN A 119 2.60 14.33 -13.22
CA ASN A 119 3.92 14.81 -13.53
C ASN A 119 4.14 16.20 -12.92
N LYS A 120 5.22 16.38 -12.15
CA LYS A 120 5.68 17.70 -11.71
C LYS A 120 6.79 18.21 -12.63
N SER A 121 7.75 17.34 -12.98
CA SER A 121 8.87 17.68 -13.83
C SER A 121 9.37 16.45 -14.58
N LEU A 122 9.82 16.64 -15.82
CA LEU A 122 10.52 15.63 -16.59
C LEU A 122 11.51 16.34 -17.50
N LYS A 123 12.81 16.10 -17.31
CA LYS A 123 13.89 16.83 -17.98
C LYS A 123 14.98 15.87 -18.41
N GLU A 124 15.41 15.98 -19.67
CA GLU A 124 16.62 15.29 -20.12
C GLU A 124 17.84 15.82 -19.37
N VAL A 125 18.76 14.94 -19.01
CA VAL A 125 20.04 15.29 -18.39
C VAL A 125 21.18 14.74 -19.24
N GLN A 126 22.18 15.60 -19.48
CA GLN A 126 23.42 15.27 -20.21
C GLN A 126 24.36 14.43 -19.36
#